data_AF-A0A1Q8UA77-F1
#
_entry.id   AF-A0A1Q8UA77-F1
#
_cell.length_a   1.000
_cell.length_b   1.000
_cell.length_c   1.000
_cell.angle_alpha   90.00
_cell.angle_beta   90.00
_cell.angle_gamma   90.00
#
_symmetry.space_group_name_H-M   'P 1'
#
loop_
_entity.id
_entity.type
_entity.pdbx_description
1 polymer ?
#
loop_
_entity_poly.entity_id
_entity_poly.type
_entity_poly.pdbx_seq_one_letter_code
_entity_poly.pdbx_strand_id
1 'polypeptide(L)'
;MSLNTSPNGLRSLARRVVPALLVAQVALLPLQSASATALTAHPCASSAGCGSVVVAPVSQAAPEHGDCTSPEPVVCLIRSETPQQREVARAQRMRYHDLLEDMERTECAMRAEGRSEEDIARALVQMRNDAKDVVRAGMTPEQVAELEARNQKKYGNPLGPTADQLYLKYGSWEKVSEAATRSSAAVDRELGLEFRHCSCDVLQAA
;
A
#
# COMPACT_ATOMS: atom_id res chain seq x y z
N MET A 1 -59.51 17.00 -4.40
CA MET A 1 -60.93 16.64 -4.63
C MET A 1 -61.20 16.77 -6.13
N SER A 2 -61.95 15.81 -6.68
CA SER A 2 -62.39 15.67 -8.07
C SER A 2 -61.36 15.09 -9.05
N LEU A 3 -61.67 14.15 -9.94
CA LEU A 3 -62.79 13.21 -10.09
C LEU A 3 -62.25 12.09 -11.02
N ASN A 4 -62.74 10.88 -10.77
CA ASN A 4 -62.38 9.63 -11.42
C ASN A 4 -63.24 9.41 -12.69
N THR A 5 -62.66 8.98 -13.82
CA THR A 5 -63.39 8.09 -14.75
C THR A 5 -62.47 7.37 -15.76
N SER A 6 -62.53 6.04 -15.69
CA SER A 6 -62.20 5.07 -16.75
C SER A 6 -63.37 4.93 -17.72
N PRO A 7 -63.19 4.30 -18.91
CA PRO A 7 -64.05 3.13 -19.15
C PRO A 7 -63.38 1.95 -19.89
N ASN A 8 -63.60 0.77 -19.33
CA ASN A 8 -64.15 -0.46 -19.93
C ASN A 8 -63.85 -0.86 -21.39
N GLY A 9 -63.35 -2.10 -21.51
CA GLY A 9 -63.52 -2.97 -22.68
C GLY A 9 -63.35 -4.44 -22.32
N LEU A 10 -64.45 -5.14 -22.02
CA LEU A 10 -64.55 -6.58 -21.73
C LEU A 10 -64.96 -7.37 -22.99
N ARG A 11 -64.51 -8.64 -23.05
CA ARG A 11 -65.00 -9.85 -23.76
C ARG A 11 -63.83 -10.51 -24.52
N SER A 12 -63.61 -11.83 -24.52
CA SER A 12 -64.49 -12.97 -24.26
C SER A 12 -63.67 -14.19 -23.80
N LEU A 13 -64.33 -15.05 -23.03
CA LEU A 13 -63.89 -16.34 -22.53
C LEU A 13 -63.74 -17.39 -23.63
N ALA A 14 -62.69 -18.22 -23.52
CA ALA A 14 -62.72 -19.59 -24.04
C ALA A 14 -62.13 -20.52 -22.98
N ARG A 15 -63.02 -21.21 -22.26
CA ARG A 15 -62.73 -22.35 -21.39
C ARG A 15 -62.47 -23.58 -22.26
N ARG A 16 -61.33 -24.25 -22.08
CA ARG A 16 -61.26 -25.71 -22.20
C ARG A 16 -60.43 -26.26 -21.03
N VAL A 17 -60.91 -27.37 -20.51
CA VAL A 17 -60.62 -27.97 -19.22
C VAL A 17 -59.92 -29.32 -19.47
N VAL A 18 -58.76 -29.52 -18.82
CA VAL A 18 -58.20 -30.79 -18.27
C VAL A 18 -57.61 -31.79 -19.31
N PRO A 19 -56.55 -32.60 -19.01
CA PRO A 19 -56.08 -33.04 -17.69
C PRO A 19 -54.60 -32.88 -17.34
N ALA A 20 -54.37 -33.10 -16.05
CA ALA A 20 -53.10 -33.27 -15.37
C ALA A 20 -52.20 -34.34 -16.00
N LEU A 21 -50.92 -34.01 -16.13
CA LEU A 21 -49.80 -34.95 -16.07
C LEU A 21 -48.71 -34.29 -15.23
N LEU A 22 -48.72 -34.61 -13.94
CA LEU A 22 -47.64 -34.34 -13.02
C LEU A 22 -46.50 -35.31 -13.38
N VAL A 23 -45.52 -34.84 -14.14
CA VAL A 23 -44.23 -35.52 -14.27
C VAL A 23 -43.24 -34.75 -13.40
N ALA A 24 -43.07 -35.22 -12.17
CA ALA A 24 -41.97 -34.78 -11.32
C ALA A 24 -40.67 -35.34 -11.90
N GLN A 25 -40.02 -34.57 -12.79
CA GLN A 25 -38.62 -34.82 -13.14
C GLN A 25 -37.77 -34.30 -11.99
N VAL A 26 -37.39 -35.20 -11.09
CA VAL A 26 -36.26 -34.98 -10.18
C VAL A 26 -35.02 -34.96 -11.05
N ALA A 27 -34.65 -33.79 -11.55
CA ALA A 27 -33.33 -33.56 -12.09
C ALA A 27 -32.34 -33.66 -10.91
N LEU A 28 -31.70 -34.81 -10.78
CA LEU A 28 -30.47 -34.97 -10.02
C LEU A 28 -29.40 -34.11 -10.70
N LEU A 29 -29.34 -32.84 -10.32
CA LEU A 29 -28.21 -31.98 -10.59
C LEU A 29 -27.01 -32.58 -9.85
N PRO A 30 -25.92 -32.97 -10.55
CA PRO A 30 -24.69 -33.26 -9.85
C PRO A 30 -24.28 -31.98 -9.12
N LEU A 31 -24.12 -32.06 -7.79
CA LEU A 31 -23.40 -31.06 -7.03
C LEU A 31 -21.99 -31.00 -7.62
N GLN A 32 -21.79 -30.09 -8.57
CA GLN A 32 -20.47 -29.70 -8.99
C GLN A 32 -19.87 -28.97 -7.79
N SER A 33 -18.97 -29.67 -7.10
CA SER A 33 -18.10 -29.07 -6.10
C SER A 33 -17.46 -27.85 -6.76
N ALA A 34 -17.85 -26.66 -6.31
CA ALA A 34 -17.15 -25.44 -6.65
C ALA A 34 -15.70 -25.67 -6.24
N SER A 35 -14.86 -25.96 -7.23
CA SER A 35 -13.43 -26.03 -7.03
C SER A 35 -13.05 -24.61 -6.64
N ALA A 36 -12.78 -24.40 -5.36
CA ALA A 36 -12.06 -23.23 -4.93
C ALA A 36 -10.74 -23.29 -5.69
N THR A 37 -10.66 -22.53 -6.78
CA THR A 37 -9.38 -22.11 -7.32
C THR A 37 -8.69 -21.46 -6.14
N ALA A 38 -7.80 -22.21 -5.51
CA ALA A 38 -6.79 -21.62 -4.66
C ALA A 38 -6.16 -20.55 -5.54
N LEU A 39 -6.45 -19.29 -5.24
CA LEU A 39 -5.55 -18.21 -5.58
C LEU A 39 -4.21 -18.72 -5.06
N THR A 40 -3.38 -19.20 -5.96
CA THR A 40 -1.97 -19.39 -5.69
C THR A 40 -1.51 -18.01 -5.29
N ALA A 41 -1.45 -17.75 -3.98
CA ALA A 41 -0.63 -16.71 -3.44
C ALA A 41 0.71 -16.96 -4.08
N HIS A 42 1.11 -16.09 -5.01
CA HIS A 42 2.46 -16.11 -5.53
C HIS A 42 3.32 -16.11 -4.27
N PRO A 43 4.11 -17.17 -4.01
CA PRO A 43 5.04 -17.11 -2.91
C PRO A 43 5.86 -15.84 -3.18
N CYS A 44 5.77 -14.85 -2.30
CA CYS A 44 6.64 -13.69 -2.35
C CYS A 44 8.04 -14.28 -2.40
N ALA A 45 8.65 -14.24 -3.58
CA ALA A 45 9.94 -14.86 -3.81
C ALA A 45 10.98 -13.96 -3.13
N SER A 46 11.11 -14.10 -1.81
CA SER A 46 12.26 -13.60 -1.05
C SER A 46 13.48 -14.42 -1.44
N SER A 47 13.93 -14.30 -2.70
CA SER A 47 15.01 -15.12 -3.25
C SER A 47 16.26 -14.33 -3.65
N ALA A 48 16.28 -13.00 -3.47
CA ALA A 48 17.44 -12.19 -3.83
C ALA A 48 18.14 -11.47 -2.65
N GLY A 49 17.68 -11.65 -1.41
CA GLY A 49 18.33 -11.06 -0.23
C GLY A 49 18.34 -9.52 -0.18
N CYS A 50 17.59 -8.87 -1.08
CA CYS A 50 17.31 -7.44 -1.11
C CYS A 50 15.83 -7.17 -0.72
N GLY A 51 15.41 -5.90 -0.69
CA GLY A 51 14.09 -5.46 -0.24
C GLY A 51 13.99 -5.43 1.29
N SER A 52 12.82 -5.78 1.81
CA SER A 52 12.58 -5.87 3.26
C SER A 52 13.11 -7.17 3.83
N VAL A 53 14.19 -7.11 4.62
CA VAL A 53 14.80 -8.29 5.24
C VAL A 53 14.55 -8.32 6.74
N VAL A 54 14.01 -9.44 7.21
CA VAL A 54 13.88 -9.74 8.65
C VAL A 54 15.24 -10.18 9.19
N VAL A 55 15.83 -9.36 10.08
CA VAL A 55 17.15 -9.63 10.68
C VAL A 55 17.09 -9.95 12.18
N ALA A 56 15.96 -9.65 12.83
CA ALA A 56 15.70 -9.97 14.24
C ALA A 56 14.19 -10.09 14.51
N PRO A 57 13.77 -10.75 15.60
CA PRO A 57 12.40 -10.63 16.10
C PRO A 57 12.14 -9.21 16.62
N VAL A 58 10.87 -8.78 16.62
CA VAL A 58 10.46 -7.52 17.26
C VAL A 58 10.61 -7.65 18.78
N SER A 59 11.05 -6.57 19.43
CA SER A 59 11.22 -6.52 20.88
C SER A 59 9.91 -6.86 21.63
N GLN A 60 10.01 -7.83 22.54
CA GLN A 60 8.92 -8.24 23.44
C GLN A 60 8.96 -7.50 24.79
N ALA A 61 9.88 -6.54 24.97
CA ALA A 61 9.97 -5.76 26.20
C ALA A 61 8.68 -4.97 26.44
N ALA A 62 8.34 -4.72 27.70
CA ALA A 62 7.25 -3.82 28.06
C ALA A 62 7.44 -2.42 27.44
N PRO A 63 6.36 -1.65 27.26
CA PRO A 63 6.44 -0.25 26.87
C PRO A 63 7.44 0.54 27.72
N GLU A 64 8.36 1.25 27.07
CA GLU A 64 9.22 2.19 27.76
C GLU A 64 8.44 3.45 28.17
N HIS A 65 8.69 3.94 29.39
CA HIS A 65 8.12 5.16 29.92
C HIS A 65 9.25 6.09 30.37
N GLY A 66 9.18 7.37 30.00
CA GLY A 66 10.18 8.38 30.35
C GLY A 66 10.90 8.97 29.14
N ASP A 67 12.00 9.65 29.41
CA ASP A 67 12.75 10.37 28.39
C ASP A 67 13.47 9.39 27.45
N CYS A 68 13.13 9.46 26.16
CA CYS A 68 13.83 8.71 25.13
C CYS A 68 15.02 9.50 24.59
N THR A 69 16.16 8.82 24.42
CA THR A 69 17.42 9.42 23.95
C THR A 69 17.66 9.26 22.45
N SER A 70 16.74 8.65 21.71
CA SER A 70 16.89 8.49 20.27
C SER A 70 16.78 9.85 19.56
N PRO A 71 17.67 10.17 18.60
CA PRO A 71 17.53 11.37 17.78
C PRO A 71 16.36 11.28 16.78
N GLU A 72 15.81 10.08 16.57
CA GLU A 72 14.65 9.82 15.71
C GLU A 72 13.39 9.67 16.58
N PRO A 73 12.45 10.65 16.57
CA PRO A 73 11.27 10.62 17.44
C PRO A 73 10.38 9.39 17.25
N VAL A 74 10.34 8.84 16.03
CA VAL A 74 9.57 7.61 15.72
C VAL A 74 10.14 6.38 16.43
N VAL A 75 11.45 6.31 16.67
CA VAL A 75 12.06 5.22 17.44
C VAL A 75 11.58 5.28 18.89
N CYS A 76 11.46 6.48 19.46
CA CYS A 76 10.90 6.67 20.80
C CYS A 76 9.44 6.22 20.88
N LEU A 77 8.65 6.54 19.85
CA LEU A 77 7.27 6.09 19.75
C LEU A 77 7.19 4.56 19.76
N ILE A 78 7.96 3.88 18.91
CA ILE A 78 8.01 2.40 18.83
C ILE A 78 8.40 1.78 20.18
N ARG A 79 9.32 2.39 20.93
CA ARG A 79 9.70 1.89 22.27
C ARG A 79 8.58 2.02 23.30
N SER A 80 7.75 3.04 23.20
CA SER A 80 6.57 3.23 24.04
C SER A 80 5.37 2.36 23.67
N GLU A 81 5.44 1.62 22.56
CA GLU A 81 4.39 0.69 22.12
C GLU A 81 4.45 -0.66 22.85
N THR A 82 3.31 -1.34 22.94
CA THR A 82 3.23 -2.74 23.36
C THR A 82 3.85 -3.68 22.32
N PRO A 83 4.26 -4.91 22.69
CA PRO A 83 4.78 -5.88 21.73
C PRO A 83 3.85 -6.10 20.52
N GLN A 84 2.53 -6.15 20.74
CA GLN A 84 1.55 -6.32 19.66
C GLN A 84 1.51 -5.11 18.72
N GLN A 85 1.61 -3.89 19.26
CA GLN A 85 1.67 -2.67 18.45
C GLN A 85 2.96 -2.60 17.64
N ARG A 86 4.10 -3.03 18.19
CA ARG A 86 5.37 -3.06 17.45
C ARG A 86 5.33 -4.05 16.27
N GLU A 87 4.61 -5.17 16.38
CA GLU A 87 4.39 -6.07 15.24
C GLU A 87 3.52 -5.42 14.16
N VAL A 88 2.51 -4.63 14.55
CA VAL A 88 1.72 -3.81 13.60
C VAL A 88 2.62 -2.77 12.92
N ALA A 89 3.47 -2.08 13.68
CA ALA A 89 4.43 -1.11 13.16
C ALA A 89 5.42 -1.77 12.20
N ARG A 90 5.91 -2.98 12.51
CA ARG A 90 6.76 -3.78 11.60
C ARG A 90 6.03 -4.08 10.30
N ALA A 91 4.80 -4.56 10.36
CA ALA A 91 4.03 -4.88 9.16
C ALA A 91 3.78 -3.63 8.29
N GLN A 92 3.53 -2.47 8.91
CA GLN A 92 3.46 -1.19 8.20
C GLN A 92 4.81 -0.82 7.57
N ARG A 93 5.91 -1.06 8.27
CA ARG A 93 7.26 -0.79 7.76
C ARG A 93 7.64 -1.66 6.57
N MET A 94 7.23 -2.94 6.58
CA MET A 94 7.43 -3.83 5.44
C MET A 94 6.67 -3.33 4.19
N ARG A 95 5.41 -2.89 4.34
CA ARG A 95 4.67 -2.26 3.24
C ARG A 95 5.35 -0.99 2.71
N TYR A 96 5.99 -0.23 3.60
CA TYR A 96 6.81 0.91 3.17
C TYR A 96 8.06 0.49 2.39
N HIS A 97 8.69 -0.63 2.74
CA HIS A 97 9.81 -1.18 1.97
C HIS A 97 9.36 -1.69 0.60
N ASP A 98 8.17 -2.30 0.48
CA ASP A 98 7.63 -2.73 -0.81
C ASP A 98 7.49 -1.55 -1.79
N LEU A 99 7.03 -0.39 -1.29
CA LEU A 99 7.02 0.85 -2.06
C LEU A 99 8.42 1.26 -2.53
N LEU A 100 9.43 1.18 -1.65
CA LEU A 100 10.80 1.54 -2.03
C LEU A 100 11.34 0.61 -3.12
N GLU A 101 11.00 -0.68 -3.05
CA GLU A 101 11.33 -1.64 -4.10
C GLU A 101 10.63 -1.29 -5.43
N ASP A 102 9.36 -0.89 -5.40
CA ASP A 102 8.63 -0.43 -6.60
C ASP A 102 9.24 0.84 -7.20
N MET A 103 9.73 1.75 -6.35
CA MET A 103 10.49 2.91 -6.78
C MET A 103 11.81 2.50 -7.47
N GLU A 104 12.56 1.56 -6.91
CA GLU A 104 13.79 1.03 -7.54
C GLU A 104 13.49 0.34 -8.88
N ARG A 105 12.36 -0.38 -8.97
CA ARG A 105 11.92 -1.02 -10.22
C ARG A 105 11.62 0.02 -11.29
N THR A 106 10.97 1.11 -10.90
CA THR A 106 10.67 2.25 -11.78
C THR A 106 11.95 2.95 -12.23
N GLU A 107 12.90 3.18 -11.31
CA GLU A 107 14.22 3.72 -11.62
C GLU A 107 14.96 2.88 -12.67
N CYS A 108 15.01 1.55 -12.47
CA CYS A 108 15.63 0.62 -13.42
C CYS A 108 14.96 0.63 -14.79
N ALA A 109 13.62 0.66 -14.84
CA ALA A 109 12.88 0.73 -16.10
C ALA A 109 13.16 2.04 -16.85
N MET A 110 13.11 3.18 -16.16
CA MET A 110 13.39 4.48 -16.76
C MET A 110 14.83 4.59 -17.28
N ARG A 111 15.82 4.04 -16.56
CA ARG A 111 17.20 3.97 -17.06
C ARG A 111 17.32 3.11 -18.32
N ALA A 112 16.65 1.95 -18.35
CA ALA A 112 16.65 1.07 -19.52
C ALA A 112 16.00 1.73 -20.75
N GLU A 113 15.02 2.61 -20.54
CA GLU A 113 14.40 3.45 -21.57
C GLU A 113 15.29 4.63 -22.02
N GLY A 114 16.42 4.88 -21.36
CA GLY A 114 17.32 5.99 -21.67
C GLY A 114 16.84 7.35 -21.15
N ARG A 115 15.98 7.37 -20.12
CA ARG A 115 15.56 8.61 -19.45
C ARG A 115 16.74 9.28 -18.76
N SER A 116 16.69 10.61 -18.63
CA SER A 116 17.73 11.36 -17.92
C SER A 116 17.64 11.11 -16.41
N GLU A 117 18.77 11.26 -15.69
CA GLU A 117 18.78 11.16 -14.22
C GLU A 117 17.87 12.21 -13.57
N GLU A 118 17.67 13.37 -14.20
CA GLU A 118 16.70 14.36 -13.74
C GLU A 118 15.25 13.85 -13.81
N ASP A 119 14.84 13.29 -14.94
CA ASP A 119 13.50 12.73 -15.12
C ASP A 119 13.24 11.62 -14.11
N ILE A 120 14.24 10.75 -13.91
CA ILE A 120 14.20 9.66 -12.94
C ILE A 120 14.04 10.24 -11.53
N ALA A 121 14.92 11.14 -11.11
CA ALA A 121 14.88 11.75 -9.77
C ALA A 121 13.54 12.44 -9.49
N ARG A 122 12.99 13.18 -10.46
CA ARG A 122 11.68 13.84 -10.33
C ARG A 122 10.55 12.83 -10.17
N ALA A 123 10.55 11.75 -10.95
CA ALA A 123 9.56 10.68 -10.82
C ALA A 123 9.63 10.01 -9.43
N LEU A 124 10.83 9.63 -8.96
CA LEU A 124 11.01 8.98 -7.68
C LEU A 124 10.63 9.88 -6.49
N VAL A 125 10.96 11.17 -6.54
CA VAL A 125 10.54 12.13 -5.51
C VAL A 125 9.03 12.26 -5.47
N GLN A 126 8.36 12.28 -6.63
CA GLN A 126 6.92 12.32 -6.71
C GLN A 126 6.29 11.05 -6.13
N MET A 127 6.72 9.87 -6.58
CA MET A 127 6.25 8.58 -6.06
C MET A 127 6.37 8.50 -4.54
N ARG A 128 7.50 8.94 -3.98
CA ARG A 128 7.71 8.95 -2.53
C ARG A 128 6.77 9.92 -1.81
N ASN A 129 6.50 11.07 -2.41
CA ASN A 129 5.59 12.05 -1.84
C ASN A 129 4.13 11.56 -1.88
N ASP A 130 3.71 10.92 -2.98
CA ASP A 130 2.38 10.32 -3.13
C ASP A 130 2.18 9.15 -2.17
N ALA A 131 3.21 8.33 -1.96
CA ALA A 131 3.11 7.20 -1.06
C ALA A 131 3.00 7.59 0.42
N LYS A 132 3.37 8.82 0.79
CA LYS A 132 3.06 9.34 2.12
C LYS A 132 1.56 9.44 2.33
N ASP A 133 0.75 9.63 1.28
CA ASP A 133 -0.72 9.57 1.37
C ASP A 133 -1.21 8.17 1.71
N VAL A 134 -0.54 7.12 1.21
CA VAL A 134 -0.84 5.72 1.55
C VAL A 134 -0.48 5.41 3.00
N VAL A 135 0.68 5.88 3.49
CA VAL A 135 1.07 5.71 4.91
C VAL A 135 0.17 6.55 5.84
N ARG A 136 -0.35 7.69 5.37
CA ARG A 136 -1.34 8.54 6.07
C ARG A 136 -2.72 7.91 6.17
N ALA A 137 -3.04 6.85 5.42
CA ALA A 137 -4.32 6.15 5.53
C ALA A 137 -4.55 5.53 6.94
N GLY A 138 -3.50 5.38 7.75
CA GLY A 138 -3.58 4.99 9.17
C GLY A 138 -3.60 6.15 10.17
N MET A 139 -3.56 7.41 9.72
CA MET A 139 -3.57 8.61 10.56
C MET A 139 -4.97 9.22 10.65
N THR A 140 -5.29 9.91 11.75
CA THR A 140 -6.50 10.74 11.81
C THR A 140 -6.34 12.00 10.95
N PRO A 141 -7.42 12.64 10.48
CA PRO A 141 -7.35 13.89 9.73
C PRO A 141 -6.54 14.99 10.44
N GLU A 142 -6.61 15.06 11.77
CA GLU A 142 -5.85 16.02 12.58
C GLU A 142 -4.34 15.75 12.53
N GLN A 143 -3.94 14.48 12.62
CA GLN A 143 -2.54 14.07 12.52
C GLN A 143 -1.97 14.36 11.13
N VAL A 144 -2.77 14.14 10.08
CA VAL A 144 -2.40 14.50 8.71
C VAL A 144 -2.22 16.01 8.58
N ALA A 145 -3.16 16.81 9.09
CA ALA A 145 -3.09 18.27 9.03
C ALA A 145 -1.88 18.84 9.78
N GLU A 146 -1.53 18.30 10.95
CA GLU A 146 -0.35 18.72 11.70
C GLU A 146 0.95 18.40 10.93
N LEU A 147 1.04 17.20 10.35
CA LEU A 147 2.15 16.77 9.51
C LEU A 147 2.31 17.69 8.29
N GLU A 148 1.22 18.00 7.59
CA GLU A 148 1.22 18.88 6.42
C GLU A 148 1.57 20.31 6.79
N ALA A 149 1.05 20.85 7.89
CA ALA A 149 1.41 22.18 8.38
C ALA A 149 2.90 22.29 8.70
N ARG A 150 3.48 21.24 9.32
CA ARG A 150 4.92 21.17 9.57
C ARG A 150 5.72 21.12 8.26
N ASN A 151 5.29 20.30 7.29
CA ASN A 151 5.94 20.21 5.99
C ASN A 151 5.85 21.53 5.22
N GLN A 152 4.70 22.18 5.23
CA GLN A 152 4.49 23.50 4.64
C GLN A 152 5.43 24.53 5.26
N LYS A 153 5.55 24.57 6.59
CA LYS A 153 6.48 25.48 7.28
C LYS A 153 7.95 25.21 6.93
N LYS A 154 8.33 23.94 6.77
CA LYS A 154 9.73 23.54 6.56
C LYS A 154 10.17 23.61 5.08
N TYR A 155 9.29 23.21 4.17
CA TYR A 155 9.61 23.00 2.75
C TYR A 155 8.77 23.86 1.80
N GLY A 156 7.76 24.58 2.30
CA GLY A 156 6.83 25.30 1.43
C GLY A 156 5.87 24.39 0.64
N ASN A 157 5.81 23.09 0.97
CA ASN A 157 4.99 22.09 0.32
C ASN A 157 4.47 21.08 1.37
N PRO A 158 3.15 20.78 1.41
CA PRO A 158 2.55 19.93 2.45
C PRO A 158 2.98 18.45 2.35
N LEU A 159 3.42 17.99 1.18
CA LEU A 159 3.85 16.60 0.96
C LEU A 159 5.32 16.36 1.36
N GLY A 160 6.14 17.40 1.32
CA GLY A 160 7.56 17.34 1.62
C GLY A 160 8.39 18.15 0.63
N PRO A 161 9.73 17.95 0.59
CA PRO A 161 10.58 18.69 -0.32
C PRO A 161 10.31 18.33 -1.78
N THR A 162 10.48 19.30 -2.67
CA THR A 162 10.44 19.09 -4.14
C THR A 162 11.76 18.50 -4.64
N ALA A 163 11.76 17.94 -5.86
CA ALA A 163 12.98 17.45 -6.49
C ALA A 163 14.04 18.55 -6.62
N ASP A 164 13.65 19.77 -6.97
CA ASP A 164 14.57 20.92 -7.07
C ASP A 164 15.19 21.28 -5.72
N GLN A 165 14.40 21.25 -4.63
CA GLN A 165 14.93 21.48 -3.29
C GLN A 165 15.93 20.40 -2.87
N LEU A 166 15.68 19.15 -3.25
CA LEU A 166 16.61 18.05 -3.01
C LEU A 166 17.85 18.17 -3.88
N TYR A 167 17.73 18.61 -5.13
CA TYR A 167 18.86 18.88 -6.01
C TYR A 167 19.75 19.99 -5.46
N LEU A 168 19.17 21.11 -5.00
CA LEU A 168 19.91 22.18 -4.33
C LEU A 168 20.66 21.69 -3.08
N LYS A 169 20.08 20.71 -2.36
CA LYS A 169 20.70 20.12 -1.18
C LYS A 169 21.84 19.14 -1.51
N TYR A 170 21.67 18.30 -2.52
CA TYR A 170 22.58 17.17 -2.79
C TYR A 170 23.55 17.40 -3.95
N GLY A 171 23.23 18.32 -4.86
CA GLY A 171 24.09 18.76 -5.96
C GLY A 171 24.14 17.85 -7.18
N SER A 172 23.41 16.74 -7.20
CA SER A 172 23.26 15.89 -8.39
C SER A 172 21.93 15.13 -8.38
N TRP A 173 21.43 14.76 -9.56
CA TRP A 173 20.15 14.06 -9.70
C TRP A 173 20.23 12.61 -9.20
N GLU A 174 21.36 11.95 -9.38
CA GLU A 174 21.62 10.60 -8.88
C GLU A 174 21.50 10.56 -7.35
N LYS A 175 22.06 11.56 -6.64
CA LYS A 175 21.91 11.66 -5.18
C LYS A 175 20.48 11.99 -4.75
N VAL A 176 19.70 12.65 -5.60
CA VAL A 176 18.27 12.86 -5.34
C VAL A 176 17.53 11.53 -5.44
N SER A 177 17.80 10.70 -6.46
CA SER A 177 17.26 9.35 -6.60
C SER A 177 17.61 8.47 -5.40
N GLU A 178 18.89 8.40 -5.02
CA GLU A 178 19.35 7.69 -3.81
C GLU A 178 18.63 8.19 -2.53
N ALA A 179 18.46 9.51 -2.39
CA ALA A 179 17.78 10.07 -1.23
C ALA A 179 16.26 9.82 -1.23
N ALA A 180 15.66 9.60 -2.41
CA ALA A 180 14.25 9.25 -2.56
C ALA A 180 14.00 7.79 -2.18
N THR A 181 14.88 6.87 -2.56
CA THR A 181 14.72 5.41 -2.32
C THR A 181 15.27 4.94 -0.98
N ARG A 182 16.04 5.75 -0.24
CA ARG A 182 16.54 5.34 1.08
C ARG A 182 15.45 5.18 2.16
N SER A 183 15.60 4.12 2.96
CA SER A 183 14.90 3.91 4.22
C SER A 183 15.60 4.59 5.41
N SER A 184 15.05 4.43 6.63
CA SER A 184 15.66 4.89 7.89
C SER A 184 16.19 3.69 8.65
N ALA A 185 17.52 3.49 8.61
CA ALA A 185 18.16 2.35 9.24
C ALA A 185 17.93 2.28 10.77
N ALA A 186 17.69 3.42 11.43
CA ALA A 186 17.35 3.43 12.85
C ALA A 186 15.97 2.82 13.12
N VAL A 187 14.97 3.19 12.32
CA VAL A 187 13.60 2.66 12.40
C VAL A 187 13.57 1.19 12.00
N ASP A 188 14.29 0.85 10.94
CA ASP A 188 14.35 -0.53 10.44
C ASP A 188 14.91 -1.45 11.51
N ARG A 189 16.06 -1.08 12.11
CA ARG A 189 16.67 -1.86 13.20
C ARG A 189 15.78 -1.97 14.43
N GLU A 190 15.08 -0.90 14.80
CA GLU A 190 14.16 -0.91 15.95
C GLU A 190 13.03 -1.95 15.76
N LEU A 191 12.63 -2.21 14.51
CA LEU A 191 11.59 -3.17 14.14
C LEU A 191 12.16 -4.53 13.69
N GLY A 192 13.47 -4.78 13.91
CA GLY A 192 14.13 -6.03 13.52
C GLY A 192 14.18 -6.25 12.00
N LEU A 193 14.25 -5.16 11.24
CA LEU A 193 14.31 -5.12 9.79
C LEU A 193 15.63 -4.50 9.29
N GLU A 194 15.94 -4.78 8.04
CA GLU A 194 16.92 -4.07 7.24
C GLU A 194 16.31 -3.86 5.84
N PHE A 195 16.37 -2.63 5.31
CA PHE A 195 16.09 -2.41 3.90
C PHE A 195 17.39 -2.52 3.10
N ARG A 196 17.39 -3.38 2.09
CA ARG A 196 18.54 -3.61 1.22
C ARG A 196 18.17 -3.27 -0.21
N HIS A 197 18.87 -2.32 -0.82
CA HIS A 197 18.63 -1.94 -2.22
C HIS A 197 18.76 -3.15 -3.16
N CYS A 198 17.82 -3.28 -4.08
CA CYS A 198 17.82 -4.32 -5.10
C CYS A 198 18.54 -3.82 -6.37
N SER A 199 19.34 -4.68 -7.00
CA SER A 199 19.92 -4.36 -8.31
C SER A 199 18.87 -4.49 -9.41
N CYS A 200 19.06 -3.78 -10.53
CA CYS A 200 18.16 -3.89 -11.68
C CYS A 200 18.04 -5.32 -12.21
N ASP A 201 19.13 -6.09 -12.23
CA ASP A 201 19.13 -7.49 -12.65
C ASP A 201 18.19 -8.35 -11.78
N VAL A 202 18.19 -8.09 -10.47
CA VAL A 202 17.31 -8.77 -9.53
C VAL A 202 15.84 -8.37 -9.77
N LEU A 203 15.58 -7.08 -9.93
CA LEU A 203 14.21 -6.55 -10.09
C LEU A 203 13.55 -6.91 -11.43
N GLN A 204 14.36 -7.16 -12.47
CA GLN A 204 13.88 -7.57 -13.79
C GLN A 204 13.61 -9.07 -13.90
N ALA A 205 14.21 -9.89 -13.01
CA ALA A 205 14.04 -11.33 -12.99
C ALA A 205 12.85 -11.81 -12.14
N ALA A 206 12.28 -10.93 -11.31
CA ALA A 206 11.16 -11.17 -10.41
C ALA A 206 9.81 -10.83 -11.07
#